data_AF-A0A240C5S9-F1
#
_entry.id   AF-A0A240C5S9-F1
#
_cell.length_a   1.000
_cell.length_b   1.000
_cell.length_c   1.000
_cell.angle_alpha   90.00
_cell.angle_beta   90.00
_cell.angle_gamma   90.00
#
_symmetry.space_group_name_H-M   'P 1'
#
loop_
_entity.id
_entity.type
_entity.pdbx_description
1 polymer ?
#
loop_
_entity_poly.entity_id
_entity_poly.type
_entity_poly.pdbx_seq_one_letter_code
_entity_poly.pdbx_strand_id
1 'polypeptide(L)'
;MKKIIFLSFSTFILLAGCGNQNLLPLEEQSTELRDANHELKLENQSIKNDISAKEKQLTALEKDTKDTKKAKQNHQLAKYYEVSSKYYGDVTDIIHAYQNLDKDVLKNKKKEKVIEQLEAVIDDHELAVDRYEVDAGELDVVKKDDEVKEQHKNVREIQKNVTGAFKQIRKGYVKKDEKIIQQGRQSLTSIKVDTSDENQQ
;
A
#
# COMPACT_ATOMS: atom_id res chain seq x y z
N MET A 1 16.01 64.25 3.43
CA MET A 1 15.70 64.41 4.88
C MET A 1 14.21 64.68 4.96
N LYS A 2 13.32 63.94 5.64
CA LYS A 2 13.37 63.21 6.92
C LYS A 2 12.53 61.93 6.82
N LYS A 3 12.95 60.91 7.56
CA LYS A 3 12.19 59.69 7.87
C LYS A 3 11.23 59.96 9.05
N ILE A 4 10.28 59.04 9.24
CA ILE A 4 9.73 58.50 10.51
C ILE A 4 8.22 58.69 10.70
N ILE A 5 7.41 57.62 10.51
CA ILE A 5 6.82 56.62 11.44
C ILE A 5 5.49 57.08 12.08
N PHE A 6 4.54 56.12 12.12
CA PHE A 6 3.41 55.92 13.05
C PHE A 6 2.05 56.45 12.59
N LEU A 7 1.11 55.53 12.34
CA LEU A 7 -0.02 55.34 13.25
C LEU A 7 -0.76 54.02 12.94
N SER A 8 -0.83 53.15 13.93
CA SER A 8 -1.86 52.12 14.06
C SER A 8 -3.22 52.78 14.31
N PHE A 9 -4.30 52.32 13.71
CA PHE A 9 -5.59 52.21 14.39
C PHE A 9 -6.51 51.24 13.63
N SER A 10 -6.99 50.26 14.37
CA SER A 10 -8.11 49.36 14.08
C SER A 10 -9.36 50.09 13.63
N THR A 11 -10.13 49.52 12.69
CA THR A 11 -11.43 48.87 12.97
C THR A 11 -12.09 48.31 11.71
N PHE A 12 -12.84 47.22 11.92
CA PHE A 12 -13.72 46.52 11.00
C PHE A 12 -14.73 47.45 10.29
N ILE A 13 -15.13 47.11 9.06
CA ILE A 13 -16.41 46.43 8.74
C ILE A 13 -16.50 46.23 7.21
N LEU A 14 -16.63 44.95 6.85
CA LEU A 14 -17.32 44.31 5.71
C LEU A 14 -17.86 45.20 4.58
N LEU A 15 -17.55 44.82 3.34
CA LEU A 15 -18.58 44.41 2.37
C LEU A 15 -17.97 43.68 1.18
N ALA A 16 -18.56 42.51 0.93
CA ALA A 16 -18.33 41.65 -0.21
C ALA A 16 -18.61 42.37 -1.54
N GLY A 17 -17.89 41.96 -2.59
CA GLY A 17 -18.07 42.45 -3.94
C GLY A 17 -17.26 41.68 -4.99
N CYS A 18 -17.58 40.39 -5.14
CA CYS A 18 -17.52 39.56 -6.34
C CYS A 18 -16.28 39.61 -7.28
N GLY A 19 -15.58 38.47 -7.33
CA GLY A 19 -14.64 38.13 -8.41
C GLY A 19 -14.50 36.62 -8.57
N ASN A 20 -15.61 35.97 -8.85
CA ASN A 20 -15.79 34.57 -9.28
C ASN A 20 -14.58 33.97 -10.02
N GLN A 21 -14.00 32.89 -9.51
CA GLN A 21 -13.60 31.70 -10.29
C GLN A 21 -13.16 30.54 -9.39
N ASN A 22 -14.14 29.71 -9.02
CA ASN A 22 -14.05 28.25 -9.09
C ASN A 22 -12.88 27.55 -8.37
N LEU A 23 -12.62 27.88 -7.10
CA LEU A 23 -11.71 27.10 -6.25
C LEU A 23 -12.40 25.95 -5.52
N LEU A 24 -13.73 25.97 -5.34
CA LEU A 24 -14.47 24.88 -4.68
C LEU A 24 -14.23 23.49 -5.31
N PRO A 25 -14.27 23.31 -6.65
CA PRO A 25 -13.98 21.99 -7.24
C PRO A 25 -12.50 21.59 -7.11
N LEU A 26 -11.59 22.56 -7.05
CA LEU A 26 -10.15 22.32 -6.89
C LEU A 26 -9.78 22.03 -5.44
N GLU A 27 -10.46 22.65 -4.49
CA GLU A 27 -10.31 22.45 -3.05
C GLU A 27 -10.91 21.09 -2.66
N GLU A 28 -12.08 20.73 -3.19
CA GLU A 28 -12.74 19.43 -3.03
C GLU A 28 -11.90 18.30 -3.66
N GLN A 29 -11.39 18.46 -4.91
CA GLN A 29 -10.44 17.51 -5.51
C GLN A 29 -9.10 17.42 -4.75
N SER A 30 -8.58 18.54 -4.21
CA SER A 30 -7.34 18.50 -3.42
C SER A 30 -7.54 17.83 -2.07
N THR A 31 -8.76 17.91 -1.52
CA THR A 31 -9.12 17.28 -0.25
C THR A 31 -9.31 15.78 -0.46
N GLU A 32 -10.02 15.34 -1.50
CA GLU A 32 -10.10 13.92 -1.88
C GLU A 32 -8.72 13.31 -2.24
N LEU A 33 -7.87 14.02 -2.99
CA LEU A 33 -6.51 13.54 -3.28
C LEU A 33 -5.62 13.51 -2.03
N ARG A 34 -5.79 14.44 -1.09
CA ARG A 34 -5.05 14.46 0.18
C ARG A 34 -5.51 13.33 1.10
N ASP A 35 -6.81 13.05 1.13
CA ASP A 35 -7.42 12.01 1.94
C ASP A 35 -7.10 10.62 1.37
N ALA A 36 -7.15 10.44 0.05
CA ALA A 36 -6.70 9.21 -0.62
C ALA A 36 -5.19 8.95 -0.48
N ASN A 37 -4.36 10.01 -0.42
CA ASN A 37 -2.93 9.89 -0.11
C ASN A 37 -2.69 9.55 1.37
N HIS A 38 -3.61 9.96 2.25
CA HIS A 38 -3.59 9.57 3.67
C HIS A 38 -3.97 8.10 3.86
N GLU A 39 -4.90 7.58 3.06
CA GLU A 39 -5.40 6.21 3.15
C GLU A 39 -4.36 5.15 2.74
N LEU A 40 -3.63 5.34 1.61
CA LEU A 40 -2.51 4.45 1.25
C LEU A 40 -1.36 4.46 2.27
N LYS A 41 -1.21 5.56 3.02
CA LYS A 41 -0.21 5.68 4.08
C LYS A 41 -0.60 4.89 5.33
N LEU A 42 -1.90 4.78 5.63
CA LEU A 42 -2.44 3.99 6.75
C LEU A 42 -2.34 2.49 6.48
N GLU A 43 -2.59 2.05 5.25
CA GLU A 43 -2.46 0.65 4.85
C GLU A 43 -1.00 0.15 4.98
N ASN A 44 -0.05 1.03 4.65
CA ASN A 44 1.38 0.84 4.91
C ASN A 44 1.75 0.71 6.41
N GLN A 45 0.91 1.20 7.32
CA GLN A 45 1.10 1.00 8.75
C GLN A 45 0.55 -0.35 9.22
N SER A 46 -0.53 -0.86 8.62
CA SER A 46 -1.04 -2.21 8.89
C SER A 46 0.00 -3.27 8.51
N ILE A 47 0.58 -3.16 7.32
CA ILE A 47 1.65 -4.05 6.85
C ILE A 47 2.88 -4.01 7.78
N LYS A 48 3.28 -2.83 8.26
CA LYS A 48 4.39 -2.69 9.21
C LYS A 48 4.11 -3.32 10.57
N ASN A 49 2.86 -3.28 11.03
CA ASN A 49 2.46 -3.93 12.27
C ASN A 49 2.56 -5.46 12.14
N ASP A 50 2.23 -6.03 10.98
CA ASP A 50 2.37 -7.47 10.70
C ASP A 50 3.82 -7.93 10.70
N ILE A 51 4.73 -7.11 10.13
CA ILE A 51 6.18 -7.37 10.19
C ILE A 51 6.61 -7.48 11.66
N SER A 52 6.19 -6.53 12.51
CA SER A 52 6.55 -6.51 13.93
C SER A 52 5.94 -7.67 14.73
N ALA A 53 4.72 -8.09 14.41
CA ALA A 53 4.08 -9.24 15.04
C ALA A 53 4.80 -10.55 14.68
N LYS A 54 5.17 -10.72 13.41
CA LYS A 54 5.90 -11.89 12.91
C LYS A 54 7.32 -11.98 13.47
N GLU A 55 8.04 -10.87 13.63
CA GLU A 55 9.35 -10.82 14.30
C GLU A 55 9.28 -11.25 15.77
N LYS A 56 8.22 -10.87 16.49
CA LYS A 56 8.00 -11.28 17.89
C LYS A 56 7.72 -12.77 18.01
N GLN A 57 6.90 -13.32 17.11
CA GLN A 57 6.64 -14.77 17.06
C GLN A 57 7.91 -15.56 16.73
N LEU A 58 8.73 -15.06 15.81
CA LEU A 58 10.02 -15.66 15.46
C LEU A 58 10.96 -15.75 16.67
N THR A 59 11.07 -14.66 17.44
CA THR A 59 11.87 -14.62 18.68
C THR A 59 11.34 -15.57 19.76
N ALA A 60 10.02 -15.74 19.85
CA ALA A 60 9.40 -16.66 20.81
C ALA A 60 9.66 -18.13 20.44
N LEU A 61 9.67 -18.46 19.14
CA LEU A 61 9.87 -19.81 18.62
C LEU A 61 11.32 -20.29 18.70
N GLU A 62 12.31 -19.40 18.56
CA GLU A 62 13.75 -19.72 18.72
C GLU A 62 14.11 -20.21 20.13
N LYS A 63 13.34 -19.77 21.14
CA LYS A 63 13.55 -20.12 22.55
C LYS A 63 13.14 -21.56 22.91
N ASP A 64 12.35 -22.22 22.06
CA ASP A 64 11.70 -23.51 22.32
C ASP A 64 12.45 -24.72 21.69
N THR A 65 13.77 -24.61 21.57
CA THR A 65 14.66 -25.52 20.83
C THR A 65 14.96 -26.88 21.49
N LYS A 66 14.24 -27.29 22.56
CA LYS A 66 14.51 -28.55 23.29
C LYS A 66 13.70 -29.80 22.84
N ASP A 67 12.70 -29.67 21.97
CA ASP A 67 11.88 -30.81 21.49
C ASP A 67 12.00 -31.01 19.97
N THR A 68 12.63 -32.10 19.51
CA THR A 68 13.16 -32.24 18.14
C THR A 68 12.12 -32.27 17.00
N LYS A 69 10.85 -32.62 17.27
CA LYS A 69 9.75 -32.50 16.27
C LYS A 69 9.09 -31.13 16.27
N LYS A 70 8.83 -30.55 17.45
CA LYS A 70 8.28 -29.20 17.58
C LYS A 70 9.25 -28.15 17.03
N ALA A 71 10.56 -28.33 17.28
CA ALA A 71 11.59 -27.45 16.74
C ALA A 71 11.58 -27.36 15.20
N LYS A 72 11.36 -28.49 14.51
CA LYS A 72 11.27 -28.50 13.03
C LYS A 72 10.02 -27.77 12.52
N GLN A 73 8.86 -28.01 13.14
CA GLN A 73 7.63 -27.31 12.79
C GLN A 73 7.73 -25.81 13.08
N ASN A 74 8.25 -25.44 14.25
CA ASN A 74 8.49 -24.06 14.65
C ASN A 74 9.45 -23.34 13.69
N HIS A 75 10.50 -24.03 13.22
CA HIS A 75 11.41 -23.47 12.22
C HIS A 75 10.71 -23.21 10.88
N GLN A 76 9.83 -24.11 10.42
CA GLN A 76 9.06 -23.90 9.20
C GLN A 76 8.04 -22.77 9.35
N LEU A 77 7.40 -22.65 10.52
CA LEU A 77 6.51 -21.52 10.85
C LEU A 77 7.27 -20.19 10.80
N ALA A 78 8.42 -20.12 11.48
CA ALA A 78 9.28 -18.95 11.46
C ALA A 78 9.69 -18.58 10.02
N LYS A 79 10.08 -19.57 9.21
CA LYS A 79 10.45 -19.32 7.81
C LYS A 79 9.28 -18.82 6.97
N TYR A 80 8.09 -19.37 7.18
CA TYR A 80 6.88 -18.90 6.51
C TYR A 80 6.61 -17.43 6.85
N TYR A 81 6.69 -17.06 8.14
CA TYR A 81 6.48 -15.69 8.58
C TYR A 81 7.54 -14.71 8.03
N GLU A 82 8.81 -15.13 7.95
CA GLU A 82 9.87 -14.35 7.31
C GLU A 82 9.54 -14.09 5.83
N VAL A 83 9.13 -15.12 5.10
CA VAL A 83 8.78 -15.03 3.67
C VAL A 83 7.56 -14.12 3.46
N SER A 84 6.49 -14.30 4.24
CA SER A 84 5.30 -13.43 4.17
C SER A 84 5.64 -11.98 4.53
N SER A 85 6.43 -11.76 5.57
CA SER A 85 6.87 -10.43 6.00
C SER A 85 7.66 -9.73 4.90
N LYS A 86 8.61 -10.44 4.28
CA LYS A 86 9.38 -9.91 3.15
C LYS A 86 8.48 -9.56 1.98
N TYR A 87 7.52 -10.43 1.62
CA TYR A 87 6.58 -10.14 0.53
C TYR A 87 5.79 -8.86 0.79
N TYR A 88 5.27 -8.67 2.01
CA TYR A 88 4.55 -7.44 2.33
C TYR A 88 5.46 -6.19 2.30
N GLY A 89 6.71 -6.32 2.74
CA GLY A 89 7.72 -5.26 2.57
C GLY A 89 7.95 -4.90 1.11
N ASP A 90 8.12 -5.91 0.24
CA ASP A 90 8.26 -5.71 -1.21
C ASP A 90 7.02 -4.97 -1.78
N VAL A 91 5.80 -5.40 -1.43
CA VAL A 91 4.54 -4.75 -1.88
C VAL A 91 4.44 -3.29 -1.42
N THR A 92 4.82 -3.01 -0.17
CA THR A 92 4.89 -1.63 0.36
C THR A 92 5.76 -0.74 -0.52
N ASP A 93 6.95 -1.20 -0.88
CA ASP A 93 7.89 -0.43 -1.69
C ASP A 93 7.37 -0.24 -3.12
N ILE A 94 6.73 -1.25 -3.69
CA ILE A 94 6.09 -1.18 -5.00
C ILE A 94 4.94 -0.16 -5.01
N ILE A 95 4.09 -0.15 -3.98
CA ILE A 95 3.01 0.84 -3.83
C ILE A 95 3.61 2.25 -3.69
N HIS A 96 4.69 2.44 -2.95
CA HIS A 96 5.40 3.72 -2.88
C HIS A 96 5.96 4.15 -4.25
N ALA A 97 6.52 3.22 -5.02
CA ALA A 97 6.98 3.49 -6.38
C ALA A 97 5.83 3.96 -7.27
N TYR A 98 4.67 3.31 -7.20
CA TYR A 98 3.45 3.74 -7.88
C TYR A 98 2.99 5.15 -7.45
N GLN A 99 2.99 5.45 -6.14
CA GLN A 99 2.56 6.76 -5.63
C GLN A 99 3.40 7.92 -6.20
N ASN A 100 4.68 7.70 -6.45
CA ASN A 100 5.55 8.68 -7.10
C ASN A 100 5.15 8.96 -8.56
N LEU A 101 4.46 8.02 -9.21
CA LEU A 101 3.96 8.11 -10.58
C LEU A 101 2.49 8.58 -10.65
N ASP A 102 1.73 8.42 -9.56
CA ASP A 102 0.27 8.57 -9.54
C ASP A 102 -0.21 9.89 -10.15
N LYS A 103 0.46 11.01 -9.86
CA LYS A 103 0.13 12.31 -10.45
C LYS A 103 0.29 12.34 -11.97
N ASP A 104 1.30 11.66 -12.51
CA ASP A 104 1.53 11.59 -13.96
C ASP A 104 0.62 10.58 -14.66
N VAL A 105 0.23 9.53 -13.93
CA VAL A 105 -0.82 8.59 -14.35
C VAL A 105 -2.16 9.30 -14.47
N LEU A 106 -2.56 10.09 -13.47
CA LEU A 106 -3.81 10.85 -13.48
C LEU A 106 -3.87 11.92 -14.58
N LYS A 107 -2.73 12.53 -14.94
CA LYS A 107 -2.67 13.45 -16.09
C LYS A 107 -3.02 12.76 -17.41
N ASN A 108 -2.89 11.43 -17.48
CA ASN A 108 -3.32 10.58 -18.60
C ASN A 108 -2.83 11.06 -19.99
N LYS A 109 -1.60 11.57 -20.05
CA LYS A 109 -1.02 12.16 -21.27
C LYS A 109 -0.47 11.12 -22.26
N LYS A 110 -0.58 9.81 -21.97
CA LYS A 110 0.04 8.70 -22.73
C LYS A 110 1.52 8.93 -23.01
N LYS A 111 2.25 9.38 -21.99
CA LYS A 111 3.71 9.48 -22.13
C LYS A 111 4.30 8.08 -22.05
N GLU A 112 5.11 7.71 -23.04
CA GLU A 112 5.76 6.39 -23.08
C GLU A 112 6.50 6.09 -21.78
N LYS A 113 7.27 7.07 -21.27
CA LYS A 113 7.96 6.96 -19.99
C LYS A 113 7.06 6.57 -18.81
N VAL A 114 5.81 7.03 -18.78
CA VAL A 114 4.87 6.68 -17.70
C VAL A 114 4.34 5.25 -17.88
N ILE A 115 4.21 4.78 -19.13
CA ILE A 115 3.88 3.38 -19.43
C ILE A 115 5.02 2.48 -18.98
N GLU A 116 6.26 2.79 -19.37
CA GLU A 116 7.46 2.05 -18.96
C GLU A 116 7.58 1.97 -17.42
N GLN A 117 7.34 3.08 -16.73
CA GLN A 117 7.37 3.12 -15.26
C GLN A 117 6.23 2.32 -14.62
N LEU A 118 5.03 2.31 -15.21
CA LEU A 118 3.93 1.45 -14.76
C LEU A 118 4.23 -0.03 -15.00
N GLU A 119 4.89 -0.36 -16.11
CA GLU A 119 5.32 -1.73 -16.42
C GLU A 119 6.38 -2.20 -15.42
N ALA A 120 7.37 -1.36 -15.10
CA ALA A 120 8.35 -1.69 -14.07
C ALA A 120 7.70 -1.99 -12.69
N VAL A 121 6.71 -1.19 -12.29
CA VAL A 121 5.94 -1.45 -11.04
C VAL A 121 5.20 -2.79 -11.09
N ILE A 122 4.61 -3.14 -12.25
CA ILE A 122 3.92 -4.42 -12.43
C ILE A 122 4.92 -5.57 -12.39
N ASP A 123 6.05 -5.45 -13.08
CA ASP A 123 7.07 -6.49 -13.16
C ASP A 123 7.72 -6.72 -11.79
N ASP A 124 8.00 -5.66 -11.03
CA ASP A 124 8.52 -5.76 -9.67
C ASP A 124 7.54 -6.53 -8.75
N HIS A 125 6.23 -6.29 -8.92
CA HIS A 125 5.19 -7.03 -8.21
C HIS A 125 5.11 -8.49 -8.64
N GLU A 126 5.11 -8.78 -9.94
CA GLU A 126 5.09 -10.15 -10.45
C GLU A 126 6.32 -10.94 -9.96
N LEU A 127 7.50 -10.31 -9.91
CA LEU A 127 8.70 -10.91 -9.32
C LEU A 127 8.58 -11.14 -7.80
N ALA A 128 7.94 -10.24 -7.06
CA ALA A 128 7.70 -10.43 -5.63
C ALA A 128 6.72 -11.59 -5.37
N VAL A 129 5.68 -11.71 -6.19
CA VAL A 129 4.72 -12.83 -6.19
C VAL A 129 5.45 -14.15 -6.45
N ASP A 130 6.26 -14.21 -7.52
CA ASP A 130 6.97 -15.43 -7.89
C ASP A 130 7.94 -15.89 -6.81
N ARG A 131 8.71 -14.96 -6.22
CA ARG A 131 9.59 -15.27 -5.08
C ARG A 131 8.82 -15.83 -3.89
N TYR A 132 7.71 -15.20 -3.52
CA TYR A 132 6.88 -15.69 -2.42
C TYR A 132 6.34 -17.09 -2.71
N GLU A 133 5.81 -17.34 -3.91
CA GLU A 133 5.21 -18.63 -4.26
C GLU A 133 6.24 -19.77 -4.26
N VAL A 134 7.47 -19.49 -4.70
CA VAL A 134 8.60 -20.42 -4.60
C VAL A 134 8.95 -20.66 -3.14
N ASP A 135 9.29 -19.61 -2.40
CA ASP A 135 9.83 -19.72 -1.04
C ASP A 135 8.80 -20.30 -0.04
N ALA A 136 7.54 -19.88 -0.13
CA ALA A 136 6.47 -20.39 0.73
C ALA A 136 5.99 -21.78 0.30
N GLY A 137 5.95 -22.06 -1.01
CA GLY A 137 5.47 -23.33 -1.57
C GLY A 137 6.31 -24.54 -1.18
N GLU A 138 7.59 -24.32 -0.86
CA GLU A 138 8.51 -25.34 -0.35
C GLU A 138 8.26 -25.72 1.12
N LEU A 139 7.48 -24.93 1.86
CA LEU A 139 7.25 -25.14 3.28
C LEU A 139 6.06 -26.09 3.53
N ASP A 140 6.34 -27.22 4.17
CA ASP A 140 5.33 -28.22 4.54
C ASP A 140 4.16 -27.65 5.36
N VAL A 141 4.44 -26.65 6.21
CA VAL A 141 3.44 -26.00 7.08
C VAL A 141 2.31 -25.35 6.28
N VAL A 142 2.56 -24.87 5.05
CA VAL A 142 1.53 -24.29 4.18
C VAL A 142 0.43 -25.30 3.80
N LYS A 143 0.73 -26.61 3.88
CA LYS A 143 -0.22 -27.69 3.57
C LYS A 143 -0.79 -28.36 4.81
N LYS A 144 -0.07 -28.31 5.93
CA LYS A 144 -0.34 -29.14 7.13
C LYS A 144 -0.87 -28.36 8.31
N ASP A 145 -0.59 -27.06 8.37
CA ASP A 145 -1.02 -26.18 9.45
C ASP A 145 -2.19 -25.32 8.95
N ASP A 146 -3.35 -25.44 9.60
CA ASP A 146 -4.58 -24.80 9.13
C ASP A 146 -4.52 -23.27 9.21
N GLU A 147 -3.82 -22.72 10.19
CA GLU A 147 -3.64 -21.27 10.34
C GLU A 147 -2.74 -20.73 9.22
N VAL A 148 -1.57 -21.37 9.01
CA VAL A 148 -0.66 -20.99 7.92
C VAL A 148 -1.33 -21.11 6.56
N LYS A 149 -2.11 -22.17 6.36
CA LYS A 149 -2.83 -22.41 5.12
C LYS A 149 -3.83 -21.29 4.83
N GLU A 150 -4.53 -20.79 5.85
CA GLU A 150 -5.44 -19.67 5.69
C GLU A 150 -4.70 -18.37 5.41
N GLN A 151 -3.64 -18.07 6.19
CA GLN A 151 -2.79 -16.91 5.93
C GLN A 151 -2.19 -16.95 4.51
N HIS A 152 -1.80 -18.12 4.03
CA HIS A 152 -1.21 -18.28 2.70
C HIS A 152 -2.23 -18.00 1.59
N LYS A 153 -3.51 -18.40 1.78
CA LYS A 153 -4.59 -18.01 0.88
C LYS A 153 -4.80 -16.49 0.88
N ASN A 154 -4.78 -15.86 2.04
CA ASN A 154 -4.95 -14.41 2.17
C ASN A 154 -3.84 -13.67 1.42
N VAL A 155 -2.58 -14.10 1.57
CA VAL A 155 -1.46 -13.54 0.78
C VAL A 155 -1.74 -13.68 -0.72
N ARG A 156 -2.18 -14.84 -1.19
CA ARG A 156 -2.52 -15.07 -2.62
C ARG A 156 -3.67 -14.20 -3.11
N GLU A 157 -4.65 -13.92 -2.25
CA GLU A 157 -5.73 -13.00 -2.60
C GLU A 157 -5.22 -11.57 -2.75
N ILE A 158 -4.38 -11.12 -1.82
CA ILE A 158 -3.69 -9.82 -1.91
C ILE A 158 -2.87 -9.73 -3.19
N GLN A 159 -2.06 -10.75 -3.52
CA GLN A 159 -1.29 -10.81 -4.76
C GLN A 159 -2.15 -10.59 -6.01
N LYS A 160 -3.30 -11.27 -6.08
CA LYS A 160 -4.26 -11.15 -7.18
C LYS A 160 -4.87 -9.75 -7.24
N ASN A 161 -5.24 -9.19 -6.09
CA ASN A 161 -5.86 -7.88 -5.99
C ASN A 161 -4.88 -6.78 -6.42
N VAL A 162 -3.63 -6.79 -5.93
CA VAL A 162 -2.58 -5.85 -6.35
C VAL A 162 -2.32 -5.97 -7.86
N THR A 163 -2.14 -7.20 -8.36
CA THR A 163 -1.92 -7.46 -9.81
C THR A 163 -3.07 -6.92 -10.65
N GLY A 164 -4.31 -7.20 -10.24
CA GLY A 164 -5.51 -6.74 -10.93
C GLY A 164 -5.60 -5.23 -10.97
N ALA A 165 -5.30 -4.58 -9.84
CA ALA A 165 -5.35 -3.14 -9.70
C ALA A 165 -4.31 -2.44 -10.59
N PHE A 166 -3.04 -2.86 -10.58
CA PHE A 166 -2.03 -2.30 -11.48
C PHE A 166 -2.34 -2.55 -12.96
N LYS A 167 -2.84 -3.73 -13.32
CA LYS A 167 -3.26 -4.03 -14.70
C LYS A 167 -4.43 -3.14 -15.14
N GLN A 168 -5.37 -2.84 -14.25
CA GLN A 168 -6.44 -1.87 -14.52
C GLN A 168 -5.85 -0.47 -14.74
N ILE A 169 -4.98 0.01 -13.86
CA ILE A 169 -4.36 1.33 -13.98
C ILE A 169 -3.62 1.46 -15.32
N ARG A 170 -2.76 0.50 -15.67
CA ARG A 170 -2.06 0.46 -16.97
C ARG A 170 -3.04 0.50 -18.13
N LYS A 171 -4.07 -0.36 -18.10
CA LYS A 171 -5.09 -0.42 -19.16
C LYS A 171 -5.82 0.92 -19.30
N GLY A 172 -6.19 1.56 -18.19
CA GLY A 172 -6.84 2.86 -18.19
C GLY A 172 -5.94 3.94 -18.78
N TYR A 173 -4.67 3.98 -18.39
CA TYR A 173 -3.69 4.92 -18.93
C TYR A 173 -3.48 4.76 -20.44
N VAL A 174 -3.25 3.53 -20.91
CA VAL A 174 -3.09 3.23 -22.35
C VAL A 174 -4.35 3.59 -23.14
N LYS A 175 -5.54 3.42 -22.55
CA LYS A 175 -6.82 3.72 -23.20
C LYS A 175 -7.28 5.17 -23.07
N LYS A 176 -6.60 6.01 -22.28
CA LYS A 176 -7.11 7.33 -21.87
C LYS A 176 -8.46 7.27 -21.12
N ASP A 177 -8.67 6.19 -20.37
CA ASP A 177 -9.89 5.97 -19.60
C ASP A 177 -9.63 6.26 -18.12
N GLU A 178 -10.01 7.47 -17.69
CA GLU A 178 -9.84 7.92 -16.31
C GLU A 178 -10.66 7.08 -15.33
N LYS A 179 -11.84 6.59 -15.72
CA LYS A 179 -12.68 5.76 -14.86
C LYS A 179 -11.99 4.44 -14.52
N ILE A 180 -11.38 3.80 -15.51
CA ILE A 180 -10.61 2.57 -15.29
C ILE A 180 -9.38 2.84 -14.40
N ILE A 181 -8.69 3.98 -14.58
CA ILE A 181 -7.58 4.37 -13.69
C ILE A 181 -8.09 4.50 -12.25
N GLN A 182 -9.21 5.22 -12.03
CA GLN A 182 -9.76 5.42 -10.69
C GLN A 182 -10.20 4.11 -10.04
N GLN A 183 -10.83 3.20 -10.79
CA GLN A 183 -11.21 1.88 -10.27
C GLN A 183 -9.99 1.07 -9.82
N GLY A 184 -8.91 1.09 -10.61
CA GLY A 184 -7.66 0.43 -10.21
C GLY A 184 -7.02 1.07 -8.98
N ARG A 185 -7.01 2.41 -8.89
CA ARG A 185 -6.52 3.14 -7.69
C ARG A 185 -7.32 2.80 -6.44
N GLN A 186 -8.65 2.81 -6.53
CA GLN A 186 -9.54 2.42 -5.44
C GLN A 186 -9.34 0.95 -5.03
N SER A 187 -9.06 0.09 -6.01
CA SER A 187 -8.74 -1.31 -5.74
C SER A 187 -7.44 -1.46 -4.95
N LEU A 188 -6.43 -0.60 -5.19
CA LEU A 188 -5.19 -0.59 -4.40
C LEU A 188 -5.42 -0.11 -2.97
N THR A 189 -6.24 0.93 -2.75
CA THR A 189 -6.50 1.50 -1.40
C THR A 189 -7.41 0.63 -0.54
N SER A 190 -8.17 -0.26 -1.16
CA SER A 190 -9.15 -1.11 -0.48
C SER A 190 -8.57 -2.48 -0.13
N ILE A 191 -7.28 -2.72 -0.39
CA ILE A 191 -6.65 -3.98 -0.04
C ILE A 191 -6.57 -4.02 1.49
N LYS A 192 -7.24 -5.01 2.07
CA LYS A 192 -7.20 -5.25 3.50
C LYS A 192 -6.32 -6.46 3.73
N VAL A 193 -5.36 -6.32 4.65
CA VAL A 193 -4.67 -7.48 5.20
C VAL A 193 -5.51 -7.97 6.36
N ASP A 194 -6.18 -9.10 6.17
CA ASP A 194 -7.01 -9.70 7.22
C ASP A 194 -6.08 -10.33 8.25
N THR A 195 -5.79 -9.57 9.32
CA THR A 195 -5.00 -10.03 10.45
C THR A 195 -5.90 -10.95 11.27
N SER A 196 -5.62 -12.25 11.24
CA SER A 196 -6.28 -13.25 12.08
C SER A 196 -5.85 -13.09 13.55
N ASP A 197 -6.08 -11.91 14.14
CA ASP A 197 -5.76 -11.54 15.53
C ASP A 197 -7.04 -11.44 16.39
N GLU A 198 -8.10 -12.18 16.05
CA GLU A 198 -9.32 -12.22 16.87
C GLU A 198 -9.28 -13.22 18.05
N ASN A 199 -8.13 -13.83 18.35
CA ASN A 199 -8.00 -14.71 19.51
C ASN A 199 -6.94 -14.19 20.50
N GLN A 200 -7.18 -13.02 21.11
CA GLN A 200 -6.59 -12.62 22.39
C GLN A 200 -7.27 -11.38 22.98
N GLN A 201 -8.49 -11.54 23.51
CA GLN A 201 -8.99 -10.77 24.65
C GLN A 201 -9.68 -11.71 25.65
#